data_AF-A0A6N1VH58-F1
#
_entry.id   AF-A0A6N1VH58-F1
#
_cell.length_a   1.000
_cell.length_b   1.000
_cell.length_c   1.000
_cell.angle_alpha   90.00
_cell.angle_beta   90.00
_cell.angle_gamma   90.00
#
_symmetry.space_group_name_H-M   'P 1'
#
loop_
_entity.id
_entity.type
_entity.pdbx_description
1 polymer ?
#
loop_
_entity_poly.entity_id
_entity_poly.type
_entity_poly.pdbx_seq_one_letter_code
_entity_poly.pdbx_strand_id
1 'polypeptide(L)'
;MRISFCPQRRDDHVTASVSGDVLTVNGEQFDFSSLPDGASIDAADVPCDLVIGSIARTGGEIGVTLILPHGPMPSHDVAFPEPVVATNGPVDLPGHDGGGYVGA
;
A
#
# COMPACT_ATOMS: atom_id res chain seq x y z
N MET A 1 7.60 -7.50 2.62
CA MET A 1 7.31 -6.07 2.42
C MET A 1 6.37 -5.59 3.50
N ARG A 2 6.70 -4.48 4.16
CA ARG A 2 5.86 -3.82 5.16
C ARG A 2 5.15 -2.64 4.53
N ILE A 3 3.84 -2.63 4.60
CA ILE A 3 2.97 -1.62 4.00
C ILE A 3 2.28 -0.87 5.14
N SER A 4 2.64 0.39 5.29
CA SER A 4 1.93 1.34 6.14
C SER A 4 0.85 2.04 5.33
N PHE A 5 -0.18 2.53 6.00
CA PHE A 5 -1.31 3.17 5.33
C PHE A 5 -1.48 4.61 5.79
N CYS A 6 -1.75 5.50 4.84
CA CYS A 6 -2.16 6.87 5.10
C CYS A 6 -3.64 7.01 4.72
N PRO A 7 -4.55 7.04 5.70
CA PRO A 7 -5.97 7.16 5.41
C PRO A 7 -6.27 8.53 4.80
N GLN A 8 -6.99 8.53 3.68
CA GLN A 8 -7.34 9.75 2.96
C GLN A 8 -8.77 9.69 2.43
N ARG A 9 -9.51 10.78 2.60
CA ARG A 9 -10.80 10.96 1.92
C ARG A 9 -10.59 11.15 0.44
N ARG A 10 -10.97 10.15 -0.35
CA ARG A 10 -10.87 10.16 -1.80
C ARG A 10 -11.85 9.13 -2.38
N ASP A 11 -12.33 9.39 -3.60
CA ASP A 11 -13.38 8.59 -4.25
C ASP A 11 -12.84 7.40 -5.06
N ASP A 12 -11.53 7.31 -5.29
CA ASP A 12 -10.91 6.19 -6.00
C ASP A 12 -10.59 5.03 -5.03
N HIS A 13 -10.38 3.84 -5.57
CA HIS A 13 -10.12 2.62 -4.80
C HIS A 13 -8.65 2.21 -4.89
N VAL A 14 -8.21 1.47 -3.88
CA VAL A 14 -6.89 0.83 -3.89
C VAL A 14 -7.01 -0.68 -3.72
N THR A 15 -6.23 -1.39 -4.51
CA THR A 15 -5.95 -2.83 -4.37
C THR A 15 -4.44 -2.98 -4.39
N ALA A 16 -3.91 -3.86 -3.54
CA ALA A 16 -2.48 -4.11 -3.49
C ALA A 16 -2.19 -5.62 -3.42
N SER A 17 -1.13 -6.06 -4.08
CA SER A 17 -0.57 -7.39 -3.93
C SER A 17 0.95 -7.32 -3.93
N VAL A 18 1.59 -8.23 -3.21
CA VAL A 18 3.04 -8.31 -3.12
C VAL A 18 3.51 -9.62 -3.73
N SER A 19 4.65 -9.60 -4.42
CA SER A 19 5.36 -10.81 -4.85
C SER A 19 6.86 -10.59 -4.59
N GLY A 20 7.32 -10.99 -3.40
CA GLY A 20 8.67 -10.68 -2.94
C GLY A 20 8.88 -9.18 -2.74
N ASP A 21 9.70 -8.59 -3.61
CA ASP A 21 10.03 -7.16 -3.61
C ASP A 21 9.23 -6.34 -4.65
N VAL A 22 8.30 -6.99 -5.36
CA VAL A 22 7.41 -6.34 -6.32
C VAL A 22 6.10 -6.00 -5.63
N LEU A 23 5.73 -4.72 -5.62
CA LEU A 23 4.42 -4.25 -5.20
C LEU A 23 3.55 -4.05 -6.43
N THR A 24 2.36 -4.62 -6.46
CA THR A 24 1.35 -4.32 -7.47
C THR A 24 0.28 -3.45 -6.83
N VAL A 25 0.01 -2.27 -7.38
CA VAL A 25 -1.10 -1.39 -6.94
C VAL A 25 -2.05 -1.20 -8.11
N ASN A 26 -3.34 -1.51 -7.93
CA ASN A 26 -4.37 -1.37 -8.97
C ASN A 26 -4.01 -2.06 -10.32
N GLY A 27 -3.26 -3.16 -10.25
CA GLY A 27 -2.81 -3.93 -11.42
C GLY A 27 -1.48 -3.47 -12.03
N GLU A 28 -0.91 -2.35 -11.57
CA GLU A 28 0.40 -1.86 -12.02
C GLU A 28 1.52 -2.33 -11.07
N GLN A 29 2.62 -2.82 -11.64
CA GLN A 29 3.73 -3.41 -10.90
C GLN A 29 4.89 -2.43 -10.71
N PHE A 30 5.36 -2.33 -9.47
CA PHE A 30 6.50 -1.55 -9.04
C PHE A 30 7.56 -2.51 -8.47
N ASP A 31 8.65 -2.67 -9.20
CA ASP A 31 9.74 -3.57 -8.84
C ASP A 31 10.81 -2.85 -8.01
N PHE A 32 10.92 -3.23 -6.74
CA PHE A 32 11.92 -2.70 -5.82
C PHE A 32 13.04 -3.72 -5.53
N SER A 33 13.15 -4.81 -6.29
CA SER A 33 14.18 -5.85 -6.12
C SER A 33 15.60 -5.28 -6.21
N SER A 34 15.80 -4.24 -7.02
CA SER A 34 17.07 -3.56 -7.22
C SER A 34 17.41 -2.53 -6.13
N LEU A 35 16.52 -2.26 -5.17
CA LEU A 35 16.77 -1.36 -4.06
C LEU A 35 17.72 -2.03 -3.05
N PRO A 36 18.96 -1.55 -2.85
CA PRO A 36 19.86 -2.16 -1.87
C PRO A 36 19.42 -1.83 -0.44
N ASP A 37 19.88 -2.64 0.52
CA ASP A 37 19.65 -2.37 1.94
C ASP A 37 20.28 -1.03 2.36
N GLY A 38 19.54 -0.25 3.14
CA GLY A 38 19.92 1.10 3.57
C GLY A 38 19.64 2.21 2.54
N ALA A 39 19.10 1.88 1.36
CA ALA A 39 18.69 2.87 0.37
C ALA A 39 17.18 3.17 0.41
N SER A 40 16.82 4.33 -0.14
CA SER A 40 15.45 4.77 -0.29
C SER A 40 15.19 5.38 -1.67
N ILE A 41 13.97 5.22 -2.17
CA ILE A 41 13.42 5.89 -3.35
C ILE A 41 12.30 6.81 -2.86
N ASP A 42 12.25 8.05 -3.33
CA ASP A 42 11.12 8.93 -3.05
C ASP A 42 9.90 8.49 -3.85
N ALA A 43 8.71 8.57 -3.25
CA ALA A 43 7.48 8.20 -3.96
C ALA A 43 7.22 9.06 -5.22
N ALA A 44 7.84 10.24 -5.32
CA ALA A 44 7.80 11.08 -6.52
C ALA A 44 8.48 10.43 -7.75
N ASP A 45 9.40 9.48 -7.53
CA ASP A 45 10.04 8.69 -8.58
C ASP A 45 9.24 7.43 -8.95
N VAL A 46 8.18 7.12 -8.19
CA VAL A 46 7.26 6.02 -8.47
C VAL A 46 6.06 6.58 -9.24
N PRO A 47 5.71 6.05 -10.42
CA PRO A 47 4.57 6.54 -11.20
C PRO A 47 3.22 6.09 -10.62
N CYS A 48 3.02 6.24 -9.31
CA CYS A 48 1.81 5.85 -8.59
C CYS A 48 1.38 6.93 -7.60
N ASP A 49 0.23 7.56 -7.85
CA ASP A 49 -0.32 8.59 -6.97
C ASP A 49 -0.72 8.07 -5.57
N LEU A 50 -0.85 6.75 -5.41
CA LEU A 50 -1.24 6.11 -4.16
C LEU A 50 -0.03 5.73 -3.30
N VAL A 51 1.18 5.72 -3.85
CA VAL A 51 2.39 5.51 -3.07
C VAL A 51 2.88 6.89 -2.60
N ILE A 52 3.17 7.03 -1.32
CA ILE A 52 3.62 8.30 -0.74
C ILE A 52 4.80 8.10 0.21
N GLY A 53 5.48 9.20 0.53
CA GLY A 53 6.66 9.20 1.41
C GLY A 53 7.87 8.61 0.70
N SER A 54 8.69 7.86 1.45
CA SER A 54 9.85 7.16 0.92
C SER A 54 9.68 5.65 1.00
N ILE A 55 10.10 4.98 -0.08
CA ILE A 55 10.20 3.53 -0.17
C ILE A 55 11.62 3.17 0.25
N ALA A 56 11.78 2.53 1.40
CA ALA A 56 13.11 2.25 1.95
C ALA A 56 13.28 0.77 2.24
N ARG A 57 14.48 0.24 1.98
CA ARG A 57 14.87 -1.09 2.43
C ARG A 57 15.71 -0.98 3.70
N THR A 58 15.24 -1.54 4.80
CA THR A 58 15.94 -1.51 6.09
C THR A 58 15.97 -2.91 6.69
N GLY A 59 17.18 -3.45 6.92
CA GLY A 59 17.34 -4.80 7.46
C GLY A 59 16.81 -5.89 6.52
N GLY A 60 16.86 -5.66 5.21
CA GLY A 60 16.35 -6.57 4.18
C GLY A 60 14.85 -6.47 3.92
N GLU A 61 14.10 -5.67 4.69
CA GLU A 61 12.66 -5.46 4.50
C GLU A 61 12.38 -4.13 3.79
N ILE A 62 11.59 -4.18 2.72
CA ILE A 62 11.08 -2.98 2.05
C ILE A 62 9.87 -2.45 2.81
N GLY A 63 9.93 -1.17 3.19
CA GLY A 63 8.84 -0.38 3.74
C GLY A 63 8.24 0.55 2.67
N VAL A 64 6.91 0.53 2.56
CA VAL A 64 6.12 1.41 1.68
C VAL A 64 5.02 2.08 2.51
N THR A 65 4.62 3.29 2.13
CA THR A 65 3.37 3.90 2.61
C THR A 65 2.40 4.05 1.45
N LEU A 66 1.21 3.49 1.61
CA LEU A 66 0.14 3.54 0.62
C LEU A 66 -0.98 4.43 1.14
N ILE A 67 -1.57 5.24 0.27
CA ILE A 67 -2.84 5.90 0.56
C ILE A 67 -3.91 4.82 0.68
N LEU A 68 -4.72 4.91 1.74
CA LEU A 68 -5.91 4.10 1.96
C LEU A 68 -7.14 4.99 1.73
N PRO A 69 -7.73 4.98 0.52
CA PRO A 69 -8.91 5.79 0.22
C PRO A 69 -10.09 5.36 1.08
N HIS A 70 -10.84 6.34 1.59
CA HIS A 70 -12.05 6.07 2.35
C HIS A 70 -13.15 7.11 2.12
N GLY A 71 -14.39 6.68 2.32
CA GLY A 71 -15.57 7.54 2.27
C GLY A 71 -15.68 8.48 3.47
N PRO A 72 -16.82 9.17 3.62
CA PRO A 72 -16.96 10.20 4.63
C PRO A 72 -16.97 9.70 6.08
N MET A 73 -17.28 8.43 6.30
CA MET A 73 -17.39 7.86 7.63
C MET A 73 -16.57 6.57 7.68
N PRO A 74 -15.23 6.67 7.73
CA PRO A 74 -14.38 5.49 7.84
C PRO A 74 -14.59 4.77 9.17
N SER A 75 -14.47 3.44 9.15
CA SER A 75 -14.33 2.62 10.35
C SER A 75 -13.03 2.96 11.08
N HIS A 76 -12.90 2.57 12.36
CA HIS A 76 -11.68 2.83 13.14
C HIS A 76 -10.45 2.18 12.49
N ASP A 77 -10.54 0.94 12.01
CA ASP A 77 -9.47 0.26 11.27
C ASP A 77 -9.06 0.97 9.98
N VAL A 78 -9.96 1.72 9.36
CA VAL A 78 -9.66 2.51 8.16
C VAL A 78 -9.07 3.86 8.53
N ALA A 79 -9.56 4.51 9.58
CA ALA A 79 -9.07 5.81 10.02
C ALA A 79 -7.72 5.74 10.78
N PHE A 80 -7.43 4.59 11.38
CA PHE A 80 -6.20 4.29 12.13
C PHE A 80 -5.66 2.90 11.73
N PRO A 81 -5.23 2.75 10.47
CA PRO A 81 -4.84 1.46 9.94
C PRO A 81 -3.53 0.96 10.55
N GLU A 82 -3.52 -0.30 10.96
CA GLU A 82 -2.29 -0.99 11.31
C GLU A 82 -1.49 -1.35 10.05
N PRO A 83 -0.15 -1.28 10.10
CA PRO A 83 0.69 -1.69 8.98
C PRO A 83 0.58 -3.20 8.75
N VAL A 84 0.55 -3.60 7.48
CA VAL A 84 0.48 -5.00 7.05
C VAL A 84 1.85 -5.47 6.57
N VAL A 85 2.23 -6.68 6.94
CA VAL A 85 3.44 -7.33 6.41
C VAL A 85 3.00 -8.45 5.45
N ALA A 86 3.38 -8.30 4.19
CA ALA A 86 3.06 -9.26 3.13
C ALA A 86 4.33 -9.69 2.40
N THR A 87 4.40 -10.97 2.03
CA THR A 87 5.53 -11.55 1.31
C THR A 87 5.14 -12.06 -0.07
N ASN A 88 3.92 -12.56 -0.21
CA ASN A 88 3.37 -13.00 -1.49
C ASN A 88 1.84 -13.01 -1.44
N GLY A 89 1.20 -12.58 -2.53
CA GLY A 89 -0.26 -12.58 -2.68
C GLY A 89 -0.92 -11.22 -2.42
N PRO A 90 -2.27 -11.19 -2.40
CA PRO A 90 -3.03 -9.98 -2.12
C PRO A 90 -2.73 -9.46 -0.71
N VAL A 91 -2.71 -8.15 -0.57
CA VAL A 91 -2.59 -7.45 0.71
C VAL A 91 -4.00 -7.22 1.24
N ASP A 92 -4.30 -7.75 2.42
CA ASP A 92 -5.54 -7.44 3.14
C ASP A 92 -5.53 -5.97 3.55
N LEU A 93 -6.32 -5.17 2.83
CA LEU A 93 -6.42 -3.74 3.08
C LEU A 93 -7.44 -3.48 4.20
N PRO A 94 -7.13 -2.58 5.16
CA PRO A 94 -8.06 -2.26 6.24
C PRO A 94 -9.39 -1.73 5.68
N GLY A 95 -10.50 -2.33 6.11
CA GLY A 95 -11.85 -1.98 5.68
C GLY A 95 -12.30 -2.51 4.32
N HIS A 96 -11.43 -3.21 3.58
CA HIS A 96 -11.81 -3.96 2.39
C HIS A 96 -11.98 -5.43 2.76
N ASP A 97 -13.14 -5.80 3.32
CA ASP A 97 -13.54 -7.22 3.34
C ASP A 97 -13.73 -7.62 1.88
N GLY A 98 -13.12 -8.71 1.41
CA GLY A 98 -13.15 -9.15 0.00
C GLY A 98 -14.55 -9.46 -0.58
N GLY A 99 -15.62 -9.06 0.09
CA GLY A 99 -17.00 -9.03 -0.40
C GLY A 99 -17.35 -7.66 -0.96
N GLY A 100 -17.60 -7.61 -2.27
CA GLY A 100 -17.95 -6.40 -3.00
C GLY A 100 -19.02 -5.53 -2.31
N TYR A 101 -18.71 -4.25 -2.19
CA TYR A 101 -19.71 -3.23 -1.86
C TYR A 101 -20.71 -3.11 -3.01
N VAL A 102 -21.91 -3.61 -2.82
CA VAL A 102 -23.10 -3.20 -3.57
C VAL A 102 -23.55 -1.85 -3.02
N GLY A 103 -23.18 -0.78 -3.73
CA GLY A 103 -23.64 0.57 -3.41
C GLY A 103 -25.17 0.63 -3.40
N ALA A 104 -25.72 1.26 -2.37
CA ALA A 104 -27.12 1.68 -2.29
C ALA A 104 -27.35 2.98 -3.06
#